data_AF-A0A3N5N6N9-F1
#
_entry.id   AF-A0A3N5N6N9-F1
#
_cell.length_a   1.000
_cell.length_b   1.000
_cell.length_c   1.000
_cell.angle_alpha   90.00
_cell.angle_beta   90.00
_cell.angle_gamma   90.00
#
_symmetry.space_group_name_H-M   'P 1'
#
loop_
_entity.id
_entity.type
_entity.pdbx_description
1 polymer ?
#
loop_
_entity_poly.entity_id
_entity_poly.type
_entity_poly.pdbx_seq_one_letter_code
_entity_poly.pdbx_strand_id
1 'polypeptide(L)'
;MQKLVSGLHAIHFAGSRKLDSTASDQAHAQEQRRISPPVAHPVVRVHPETGRKAIYLGEKVRRFDGMTEEESRPLIEFLNRHATRPEFVYRHQWQAHDIVLWDNRCTLHQALGDFDPSQSRYMERTTVLGTPSGYVVADA
;
A
#
# COMPACT_ATOMS: atom_id res chain seq x y z
N MET A 1 6.44 19.01 -8.00
CA MET A 1 6.23 17.60 -7.60
C MET A 1 5.08 16.94 -8.35
N GLN A 2 3.83 17.45 -8.31
CA GLN A 2 2.68 16.78 -8.96
C GLN A 2 2.91 16.41 -10.45
N LYS A 3 3.55 17.29 -11.23
CA LYS A 3 3.91 17.01 -12.64
C LYS A 3 4.92 15.88 -12.83
N LEU A 4 5.81 15.67 -11.85
CA LEU A 4 6.87 14.66 -11.91
C LEU A 4 6.30 13.24 -11.77
N VAL A 5 5.26 13.08 -10.95
CA VAL A 5 4.72 11.77 -10.56
C VAL A 5 3.38 11.43 -11.24
N SER A 6 2.79 12.35 -11.99
CA SER A 6 1.45 12.18 -12.57
C SER A 6 1.33 11.11 -13.66
N GLY A 7 2.45 10.70 -14.27
CA GLY A 7 2.50 9.64 -15.27
C GLY A 7 3.08 8.32 -14.77
N LEU A 8 3.58 8.28 -13.53
CA LEU A 8 4.24 7.11 -13.00
C LEU A 8 3.22 6.07 -12.55
N HIS A 9 3.54 4.80 -12.78
CA HIS A 9 2.81 3.66 -12.25
C HIS A 9 3.71 2.90 -11.29
N ALA A 10 3.25 2.69 -10.07
CA ALA A 10 3.94 1.93 -9.04
C ALA A 10 3.56 0.46 -9.14
N ILE A 11 4.55 -0.44 -9.04
CA ILE A 11 4.29 -1.88 -9.04
C ILE A 11 4.02 -2.34 -7.62
N HIS A 12 2.80 -2.81 -7.37
CA HIS A 12 2.36 -3.36 -6.10
C HIS A 12 2.53 -4.87 -6.11
N PHE A 13 3.34 -5.37 -5.18
CA PHE A 13 3.55 -6.79 -4.97
C PHE A 13 2.60 -7.32 -3.89
N ALA A 14 2.03 -8.50 -4.13
CA ALA A 14 1.33 -9.25 -3.08
C ALA A 14 2.33 -9.83 -2.06
N GLY A 15 1.88 -10.04 -0.82
CA GLY A 15 2.72 -10.56 0.27
C GLY A 15 3.23 -9.49 1.25
N SER A 16 4.02 -9.92 2.23
CA SER A 16 4.67 -9.07 3.23
C SER A 16 6.16 -8.97 3.00
N ARG A 17 6.73 -7.77 3.24
CA ARG A 17 8.15 -7.43 3.02
C ARG A 17 9.17 -8.27 3.82
N LYS A 18 8.72 -9.09 4.78
CA LYS A 18 9.54 -9.75 5.80
C LYS A 18 9.83 -11.26 5.56
N LEU A 19 9.45 -11.83 4.43
CA LEU A 19 9.56 -13.28 4.17
C LEU A 19 10.32 -13.53 2.87
N ASP A 20 11.65 -13.43 2.88
CA ASP A 20 12.49 -13.77 1.71
C ASP A 20 13.87 -14.34 2.13
N SER A 21 14.01 -14.93 3.33
CA SER A 21 15.32 -15.39 3.83
C SER A 21 15.62 -16.88 3.60
N THR A 22 14.61 -17.70 3.33
CA THR A 22 14.75 -19.16 3.17
C THR A 22 14.24 -19.66 1.81
N ALA A 23 14.68 -20.84 1.39
CA ALA A 23 14.18 -21.48 0.16
C ALA A 23 12.66 -21.79 0.21
N SER A 24 12.12 -22.02 1.41
CA SER A 24 10.68 -22.17 1.62
C SER A 24 9.94 -20.85 1.39
N ASP A 25 10.51 -19.73 1.84
CA ASP A 25 9.96 -18.39 1.59
C ASP A 25 9.91 -18.08 0.09
N GLN A 26 10.95 -18.48 -0.66
CA GLN A 26 11.03 -18.27 -2.10
C GLN A 26 9.96 -19.04 -2.88
N ALA A 27 9.75 -20.32 -2.56
CA ALA A 27 8.70 -21.12 -3.18
C ALA A 27 7.30 -20.56 -2.87
N HIS A 28 7.09 -20.12 -1.64
CA HIS A 28 5.85 -19.45 -1.23
C HIS A 28 5.66 -18.13 -1.99
N ALA A 29 6.71 -17.32 -2.12
CA ALA A 29 6.66 -16.07 -2.86
C ALA A 29 6.34 -16.29 -4.36
N GLN A 30 6.89 -17.34 -4.97
CA GLN A 30 6.60 -17.69 -6.36
C GLN A 30 5.13 -18.09 -6.55
N GLU A 31 4.58 -18.91 -5.66
CA GLU A 31 3.16 -19.27 -5.71
C GLU A 31 2.26 -18.05 -5.45
N GLN A 32 2.62 -17.17 -4.51
CA GLN A 32 1.90 -15.92 -4.27
C GLN A 32 1.91 -15.02 -5.52
N ARG A 33 3.03 -14.93 -6.24
CA ARG A 33 3.09 -14.18 -7.52
C ARG A 33 2.21 -14.81 -8.59
N ARG A 34 2.04 -16.14 -8.61
CA ARG A 34 1.16 -16.82 -9.55
C ARG A 34 -0.32 -16.52 -9.26
N ILE A 35 -0.70 -16.55 -8.00
CA ILE A 35 -2.10 -16.33 -7.57
C ILE A 35 -2.46 -14.83 -7.59
N SER A 36 -1.49 -13.97 -7.26
CA SER A 36 -1.65 -12.52 -7.21
C SER A 36 -0.47 -11.84 -7.90
N PRO A 37 -0.51 -11.75 -9.25
CA PRO A 37 0.58 -11.16 -10.01
C PRO A 37 0.79 -9.68 -9.65
N PRO A 38 2.01 -9.15 -9.82
CA PRO A 38 2.27 -7.73 -9.59
C PRO A 38 1.41 -6.85 -10.49
N VAL A 39 0.84 -5.79 -9.92
CA VAL A 39 -0.02 -4.84 -10.63
C VAL A 39 0.57 -3.45 -10.56
N ALA A 40 0.75 -2.81 -11.72
CA ALA A 40 1.17 -1.43 -11.83
C ALA A 40 -0.04 -0.50 -11.69
N HIS A 41 -0.10 0.29 -10.62
CA HIS A 41 -1.16 1.25 -10.33
C HIS A 41 -0.67 2.69 -10.50
N PRO A 42 -1.52 3.65 -10.90
CA PRO A 42 -1.10 5.05 -11.03
C PRO A 42 -0.67 5.62 -9.67
N VAL A 43 0.49 6.27 -9.62
CA VAL A 43 1.01 6.91 -8.40
C VAL A 43 0.11 8.05 -7.91
N VAL A 44 -0.53 8.74 -8.86
CA VAL A 44 -1.57 9.74 -8.58
C VAL A 44 -2.91 9.18 -9.01
N ARG A 45 -3.70 8.73 -8.04
CA ARG A 45 -5.06 8.23 -8.30
C ARG A 45 -6.06 9.38 -8.24
N VAL A 46 -6.97 9.42 -9.21
CA VAL A 46 -8.15 10.30 -9.16
C VAL A 46 -9.28 9.51 -8.50
N HIS A 47 -9.87 10.08 -7.45
CA HIS A 47 -11.01 9.49 -6.77
C HIS A 47 -12.25 9.58 -7.67
N PRO A 48 -12.92 8.46 -8.00
CA PRO A 48 -13.93 8.44 -9.06
C PRO A 48 -15.15 9.34 -8.75
N GLU A 49 -15.55 9.45 -7.49
CA GLU A 49 -16.72 10.23 -7.08
C GLU A 49 -16.43 11.69 -6.77
N THR A 50 -15.22 12.02 -6.28
CA THR A 50 -14.89 13.39 -5.84
C THR A 50 -13.99 14.15 -6.81
N GLY A 51 -13.38 13.47 -7.77
CA GLY A 51 -12.39 14.05 -8.70
C GLY A 51 -11.07 14.46 -8.04
N ARG A 52 -10.93 14.29 -6.72
CA ARG A 52 -9.73 14.66 -5.96
C ARG A 52 -8.57 13.71 -6.29
N LYS A 53 -7.36 14.26 -6.33
CA LYS A 53 -6.13 13.49 -6.52
C LYS A 53 -5.56 13.04 -5.18
N ALA A 54 -5.11 11.80 -5.10
CA ALA A 54 -4.44 11.23 -3.94
C ALA A 54 -3.15 10.50 -4.35
N ILE A 55 -2.17 10.47 -3.45
CA ILE A 55 -1.00 9.61 -3.60
C ILE A 55 -1.46 8.17 -3.37
N TYR A 56 -1.22 7.29 -4.34
CA TYR A 56 -1.58 5.88 -4.28
C TYR A 56 -0.31 5.03 -4.25
N LEU A 57 0.35 5.08 -3.11
CA LEU A 57 1.61 4.41 -2.80
C LEU A 57 1.57 3.90 -1.37
N GLY A 58 2.36 2.86 -1.08
CA GLY A 58 2.56 2.41 0.29
C GLY A 58 3.84 1.59 0.39
N GLU A 59 4.03 0.97 1.55
CA GLU A 59 5.27 0.25 1.88
C GLU A 59 5.59 -0.91 0.90
N LYS A 60 4.57 -1.47 0.24
CA LYS A 60 4.71 -2.64 -0.65
C LYS A 60 5.21 -2.32 -2.06
N VAL A 61 5.44 -1.06 -2.39
CA VAL A 61 5.96 -0.63 -3.69
C VAL A 61 7.48 -0.61 -3.66
N ARG A 62 8.13 -1.32 -4.60
CA ARG A 62 9.60 -1.36 -4.73
C ARG A 62 10.13 -0.53 -5.88
N ARG A 63 9.40 -0.45 -6.99
CA ARG A 63 9.77 0.33 -8.16
C ARG A 63 8.56 0.87 -8.92
N PHE A 64 8.83 1.86 -9.77
CA PHE A 64 7.90 2.25 -10.81
C PHE A 64 8.10 1.39 -12.05
N ASP A 65 7.03 1.24 -12.82
CA ASP A 65 7.12 0.63 -14.14
C ASP A 65 8.00 1.49 -15.07
N GLY A 66 8.87 0.83 -15.83
CA GLY A 66 9.88 1.47 -16.67
C GLY A 66 11.09 2.07 -15.93
N MET A 67 11.22 1.87 -14.61
CA MET A 67 12.37 2.34 -13.82
C MET A 67 13.01 1.19 -13.04
N THR A 68 14.31 1.28 -12.78
CA THR A 68 15.00 0.36 -11.86
C THR A 68 14.58 0.62 -10.40
N GLU A 69 14.89 -0.31 -9.49
CA GLU A 69 14.67 -0.08 -8.05
C GLU A 69 15.53 1.10 -7.55
N GLU A 70 16.76 1.23 -8.02
CA GLU A 70 17.69 2.30 -7.66
C GLU A 70 17.17 3.68 -8.08
N GLU A 71 16.62 3.80 -9.29
CA GLU A 71 16.02 5.03 -9.79
C GLU A 71 14.73 5.38 -9.04
N SER A 72 13.93 4.37 -8.69
CA SER A 72 12.62 4.54 -8.08
C SER A 72 12.70 4.87 -6.59
N ARG A 73 13.67 4.28 -5.88
CA ARG A 73 13.75 4.30 -4.42
C ARG A 73 13.72 5.71 -3.80
N PRO A 74 14.51 6.70 -4.27
CA PRO A 74 14.49 8.05 -3.67
C PRO A 74 13.12 8.73 -3.76
N LEU A 75 12.41 8.51 -4.87
CA LEU A 75 11.07 9.06 -5.10
C LEU A 75 10.02 8.37 -4.22
N ILE A 76 10.06 7.04 -4.14
CA ILE A 76 9.15 6.27 -3.26
C ILE A 76 9.35 6.66 -1.81
N GLU A 77 10.60 6.75 -1.33
CA GLU A 77 10.92 7.19 0.04
C GLU A 77 10.41 8.60 0.31
N PHE A 78 10.63 9.53 -0.62
CA PHE A 78 10.13 10.89 -0.50
C PHE A 78 8.60 10.95 -0.44
N LEU A 79 7.89 10.24 -1.32
CA LEU A 79 6.43 10.24 -1.38
C LEU A 79 5.81 9.60 -0.14
N ASN A 80 6.35 8.47 0.32
CA ASN A 80 5.92 7.83 1.56
C ASN A 80 6.15 8.77 2.75
N ARG A 81 7.34 9.37 2.89
CA ARG A 81 7.63 10.35 3.95
C ARG A 81 6.70 11.55 3.91
N HIS A 82 6.34 12.03 2.72
CA HIS A 82 5.40 13.13 2.56
C HIS A 82 3.97 12.72 2.98
N ALA A 83 3.51 11.55 2.54
CA ALA A 83 2.17 11.03 2.82
C ALA A 83 1.94 10.73 4.31
N THR A 84 3.01 10.45 5.07
CA THR A 84 2.94 10.09 6.49
C THR A 84 3.34 11.22 7.45
N ARG A 85 3.40 12.47 6.97
CA ARG A 85 3.66 13.63 7.84
C ARG A 85 2.56 13.77 8.92
N PRO A 86 2.91 14.17 10.17
CA PRO A 86 1.96 14.19 11.29
C PRO A 86 0.65 14.95 11.04
N GLU A 87 0.69 16.05 10.29
CA GLU A 87 -0.49 16.85 9.93
C GLU A 87 -1.50 16.14 9.01
N PHE A 88 -1.10 15.02 8.39
CA PHE A 88 -1.99 14.17 7.59
C PHE A 88 -2.46 12.93 8.35
N VAL A 89 -2.05 12.79 9.62
CA VAL A 89 -2.32 11.59 10.42
C VAL A 89 -3.47 11.85 11.39
N TYR A 90 -4.48 11.00 11.28
CA TYR A 90 -5.45 10.77 12.35
C TYR A 90 -5.02 9.52 13.15
N ARG A 91 -4.96 9.63 14.48
CA ARG A 91 -4.70 8.50 15.38
C ARG A 91 -5.96 8.19 16.18
N HIS A 92 -6.44 6.96 16.06
CA HIS A 92 -7.61 6.47 16.77
C HIS A 92 -7.20 5.68 18.01
N GLN A 93 -7.78 6.03 19.16
CA GLN A 93 -7.66 5.26 20.40
C GLN A 93 -8.93 4.44 20.58
N TRP A 94 -8.83 3.14 20.27
CA TRP A 94 -9.96 2.21 20.29
C TRP A 94 -10.60 2.09 21.68
N GLN A 95 -11.93 2.13 21.70
CA GLN A 95 -12.78 1.63 22.78
C GLN A 95 -13.59 0.43 22.31
N ALA A 96 -14.12 -0.35 23.25
CA ALA A 96 -15.02 -1.45 22.93
C ALA A 96 -16.23 -0.92 22.17
N HIS A 97 -16.62 -1.62 21.09
CA HIS A 97 -17.73 -1.28 20.21
C HIS A 97 -17.53 -0.06 19.29
N ASP A 98 -16.32 0.53 19.25
CA ASP A 98 -16.01 1.53 18.24
C ASP A 98 -16.06 0.94 16.82
N ILE A 99 -16.59 1.73 15.89
CA ILE A 99 -16.58 1.42 14.46
C ILE A 99 -15.86 2.54 13.74
N VAL A 100 -14.83 2.18 12.98
CA VAL A 100 -14.11 3.10 12.10
C VAL A 100 -14.32 2.67 10.66
N LEU A 101 -14.78 3.61 9.83
CA LEU A 101 -14.82 3.49 8.38
C LEU A 101 -13.76 4.42 7.77
N TRP A 102 -13.04 3.93 6.76
CA TRP A 102 -12.10 4.74 5.99
C TRP A 102 -12.20 4.43 4.50
N ASP A 103 -11.79 5.39 3.66
CA ASP A 103 -11.75 5.21 2.21
C ASP A 103 -10.39 4.66 1.77
N ASN A 104 -10.34 3.36 1.50
CA ASN A 104 -9.11 2.66 1.12
C ASN A 104 -8.53 3.11 -0.25
N ARG A 105 -9.22 3.99 -1.00
CA ARG A 105 -8.74 4.54 -2.28
C ARG A 105 -7.83 5.75 -2.10
N CYS A 106 -7.89 6.43 -0.94
CA CYS A 106 -7.16 7.67 -0.69
C CYS A 106 -6.54 7.79 0.71
N THR A 107 -6.61 6.75 1.54
CA THR A 107 -5.98 6.72 2.88
C THR A 107 -4.95 5.61 3.00
N LEU A 108 -3.90 5.85 3.79
CA LEU A 108 -3.03 4.83 4.33
C LEU A 108 -3.41 4.54 5.78
N HIS A 109 -3.11 3.33 6.26
CA HIS A 109 -3.31 2.95 7.65
C HIS A 109 -2.17 2.07 8.14
N GLN A 110 -1.91 2.15 9.44
CA GLN A 110 -0.92 1.34 10.13
C GLN A 110 -1.50 0.90 11.48
N ALA A 111 -1.44 -0.39 11.77
CA ALA A 111 -1.63 -0.89 13.12
C ALA A 111 -0.36 -0.64 13.94
N LEU A 112 -0.47 0.10 15.03
CA LEU A 112 0.62 0.29 15.97
C LEU A 112 0.69 -0.90 16.93
N GLY A 113 1.91 -1.31 17.29
CA GLY A 113 2.17 -2.33 18.31
C GLY A 113 2.32 -1.73 19.70
N ASP A 114 1.61 -0.64 19.99
CA ASP A 114 1.68 0.16 21.21
C ASP A 114 0.65 -0.26 22.27
N PHE A 115 0.23 -1.52 22.23
CA PHE A 115 -0.70 -2.14 23.16
C PHE A 115 -0.02 -3.26 23.95
N ASP A 116 -0.59 -3.63 25.10
CA ASP A 116 -0.08 -4.70 25.94
C ASP A 116 -0.09 -6.04 25.18
N PRO A 117 1.08 -6.64 24.88
CA PRO A 117 1.16 -7.88 24.11
C PRO A 117 0.64 -9.10 24.88
N SER A 118 0.43 -8.99 26.20
CA SER A 118 -0.19 -10.05 26.99
C SER A 118 -1.72 -10.10 26.85
N GLN A 119 -2.32 -9.03 26.30
CA GLN A 119 -3.77 -8.92 26.11
C GLN A 119 -4.18 -9.32 24.70
N SER A 120 -5.28 -10.05 24.60
CA SER A 120 -5.89 -10.38 23.30
C SER A 120 -6.55 -9.14 22.69
N ARG A 121 -6.27 -8.87 21.41
CA ARG A 121 -6.94 -7.83 20.62
C ARG A 121 -7.80 -8.47 19.53
N TYR A 122 -9.11 -8.33 19.64
CA TYR A 122 -10.08 -8.88 18.69
C TYR A 122 -10.74 -7.76 17.87
N MET A 123 -10.86 -7.96 16.56
CA MET A 123 -11.51 -7.03 15.65
C MET A 123 -12.25 -7.81 14.57
N GLU A 124 -13.41 -7.32 14.18
CA GLU A 124 -14.10 -7.77 12.96
C GLU A 124 -13.92 -6.72 11.87
N ARG A 125 -13.77 -7.18 10.62
CA ARG A 125 -13.62 -6.30 9.46
C ARG A 125 -14.45 -6.83 8.30
N THR A 126 -15.20 -5.92 7.70
CA THR A 126 -15.73 -6.09 6.35
C THR A 126 -14.97 -5.20 5.37
N THR A 127 -14.85 -5.65 4.12
CA THR A 127 -14.19 -4.90 3.05
C THR A 127 -15.16 -4.71 1.91
N VAL A 128 -15.43 -3.45 1.55
CA VAL A 128 -16.22 -3.13 0.37
C VAL A 128 -15.36 -3.30 -0.88
N LEU A 129 -15.84 -4.07 -1.85
CA LEU A 129 -15.13 -4.28 -3.12
C LEU A 129 -14.98 -2.95 -3.87
N GLY A 130 -13.76 -2.62 -4.28
CA GLY A 130 -13.46 -1.45 -5.10
C GLY A 130 -13.41 -1.77 -6.59
N THR A 131 -13.39 -0.72 -7.41
CA THR A 131 -13.16 -0.84 -8.85
C THR A 131 -11.70 -1.23 -9.13
N PRO A 132 -11.43 -2.16 -10.06
CA PRO A 132 -10.08 -2.44 -10.53
C PRO A 132 -9.37 -1.16 -11.01
N SER A 133 -8.05 -1.12 -10.84
CA SER A 133 -7.20 -0.06 -11.37
C SER A 133 -5.84 -0.62 -11.75
N GLY A 134 -5.12 0.04 -12.65
CA GLY A 134 -3.80 -0.42 -13.08
C GLY A 134 -3.84 -1.57 -14.09
N TYR A 135 -2.70 -2.21 -14.29
CA TYR A 135 -2.50 -3.31 -15.22
C TYR A 135 -1.51 -4.34 -14.66
N VAL A 136 -1.69 -5.61 -15.03
CA VAL A 136 -0.78 -6.69 -14.63
C VAL A 136 0.56 -6.51 -15.35
N VAL A 137 1.66 -6.66 -14.62
CA VAL A 137 3.01 -6.62 -15.18
C VAL A 137 3.50 -8.05 -15.33
N ALA A 138 3.63 -8.53 -16.57
CA ALA A 138 3.93 -9.93 -16.87
C ALA A 138 5.34 -10.37 -16.42
N ASP A 139 6.30 -9.44 -16.36
CA ASP A 139 7.73 -9.72 -16.18
C ASP A 139 8.35 -9.01 -14.95
N ALA A 140 7.56 -8.78 -13.88
CA ALA A 140 7.97 -7.99 -12.71
C ALA A 140 8.59 -8.75 -11.53
#